data_AF-A0A0N4VUU3-F1
#
_entry.id   AF-A0A0N4VUU3-F1
#
_cell.length_a   1.000
_cell.length_b   1.000
_cell.length_c   1.000
_cell.angle_alpha   90.00
_cell.angle_beta   90.00
_cell.angle_gamma   90.00
#
_symmetry.space_group_name_H-M   'P 1'
#
loop_
_entity.id
_entity.type
_entity.pdbx_description
1 polymer ?
#
loop_
_entity_poly.entity_id
_entity_poly.type
_entity_poly.pdbx_seq_one_letter_code
_entity_poly.pdbx_strand_id
1 'polypeptide(L)'
;LAWVDHGKTLREQGIGEDETLLLRRKYFFSDTNVDSRDPVQLNLLYVQCRDGVLRSLHPVTKEIACELGALQCQIEYGDFPENKPKFYIE
;
A
#
# COMPACT_ATOMS: atom_id res chain seq x y z
N LEU A 1 -10.88 8.78 6.38
CA LEU A 1 -10.44 9.16 5.02
C LEU A 1 -11.63 9.79 4.31
N ALA A 2 -11.46 10.97 3.73
CA ALA A 2 -12.51 11.62 2.95
C ALA A 2 -12.43 11.13 1.50
N TRP A 3 -13.25 10.14 1.14
CA TRP A 3 -13.43 9.73 -0.25
C TRP A 3 -14.30 10.77 -0.97
N VAL A 4 -13.98 11.06 -2.22
CA VAL A 4 -14.83 11.88 -3.09
C VAL A 4 -16.10 11.08 -3.44
N ASP A 5 -17.26 11.71 -3.32
CA ASP A 5 -18.54 11.17 -3.76
C ASP A 5 -18.53 11.06 -5.30
N HIS A 6 -18.76 9.85 -5.80
CA HIS A 6 -18.73 9.57 -7.24
C HIS A 6 -20.04 9.98 -7.93
N GLY A 7 -21.10 10.28 -7.16
CA GLY A 7 -22.38 10.77 -7.67
C GLY A 7 -22.46 12.27 -7.86
N LYS A 8 -21.40 13.02 -7.55
CA LYS A 8 -21.34 14.49 -7.60
C LYS A 8 -20.10 14.95 -8.35
N THR A 9 -20.19 16.12 -8.96
CA THR A 9 -19.02 16.82 -9.52
C THR A 9 -18.08 17.29 -8.41
N LEU A 10 -16.82 17.59 -8.75
CA LEU A 10 -15.85 18.16 -7.80
C LEU A 10 -16.31 19.51 -7.24
N ARG A 11 -16.93 20.34 -8.09
CA ARG A 11 -17.47 21.66 -7.71
C ARG A 11 -18.60 21.55 -6.67
N GLU A 12 -19.52 20.60 -6.84
CA GLU A 12 -20.62 20.35 -5.88
C GLU A 12 -20.12 19.85 -4.52
N GLN A 13 -18.89 19.33 -4.47
CA GLN A 13 -18.24 18.86 -3.25
C GLN A 13 -17.29 19.90 -2.65
N GLY A 14 -17.22 21.11 -3.23
CA GLY A 14 -16.37 22.20 -2.74
C GLY A 14 -14.88 22.03 -3.06
N ILE A 15 -14.51 21.11 -3.97
CA ILE A 15 -13.12 20.89 -4.37
C ILE A 15 -12.75 21.93 -5.43
N GLY A 16 -11.83 22.83 -5.07
CA GLY A 16 -11.33 23.91 -5.94
C GLY A 16 -10.35 23.44 -7.01
N GLU A 17 -10.04 24.31 -7.97
CA GLU A 17 -9.12 24.01 -9.08
C GLU A 17 -7.65 23.87 -8.61
N ASP A 18 -7.31 24.49 -7.47
CA ASP A 18 -5.96 24.46 -6.89
C ASP A 18 -5.73 23.25 -5.95
N GLU A 19 -6.74 22.40 -5.72
CA GLU A 19 -6.63 21.24 -4.84
C GLU A 19 -6.05 20.02 -5.54
N THR A 20 -5.09 19.34 -4.88
CA THR A 20 -4.51 18.09 -5.38
C THR A 20 -5.26 16.88 -4.83
N LEU A 21 -5.79 16.04 -5.71
CA LEU A 21 -6.43 14.77 -5.35
C LEU A 21 -5.46 13.59 -5.50
N LEU A 22 -5.63 12.59 -4.63
CA LEU A 22 -4.89 11.34 -4.71
C LEU A 22 -5.74 10.27 -5.43
N LEU A 23 -5.22 9.73 -6.52
CA LEU A 23 -5.80 8.55 -7.15
C LEU A 23 -5.49 7.32 -6.29
N ARG A 24 -6.54 6.67 -5.76
CA ARG A 24 -6.42 5.50 -4.89
C ARG A 24 -7.48 4.45 -5.22
N ARG A 25 -7.11 3.18 -5.19
CA ARG A 25 -8.05 2.06 -5.36
C ARG A 25 -9.03 2.00 -4.19
N LYS A 26 -10.33 2.15 -4.49
CA LYS A 26 -11.43 2.11 -3.51
C LYS A 26 -11.99 0.70 -3.30
N TYR A 27 -12.03 -0.10 -4.36
CA TYR A 27 -12.59 -1.45 -4.34
C TYR A 27 -11.56 -2.48 -4.83
N PHE A 28 -11.56 -3.65 -4.19
CA PHE A 28 -10.83 -4.82 -4.62
C PHE A 28 -11.85 -5.81 -5.22
N PHE A 29 -11.69 -6.20 -6.48
CA PHE A 29 -12.49 -7.23 -7.11
C PHE A 29 -11.53 -8.21 -7.79
N SER A 30 -11.59 -9.47 -7.34
CA SER A 30 -10.80 -10.65 -7.71
C SER A 30 -9.28 -10.47 -7.87
N ASP A 31 -8.50 -11.11 -6.99
CA ASP A 31 -7.04 -11.21 -7.07
C ASP A 31 -6.54 -12.14 -8.19
N THR A 32 -7.43 -12.61 -9.06
CA THR A 32 -7.14 -13.53 -10.19
C THR A 32 -6.14 -12.95 -11.20
N ASN A 33 -5.87 -11.64 -11.15
CA ASN A 33 -5.00 -10.93 -12.10
C ASN A 33 -3.71 -10.37 -11.47
N VAL A 34 -3.27 -10.81 -10.28
CA VAL A 34 -1.93 -10.44 -9.80
C VAL A 34 -0.89 -11.23 -10.59
N ASP A 35 -0.36 -10.59 -11.63
CA ASP A 35 0.57 -11.20 -12.57
C ASP A 35 1.96 -10.58 -12.44
N SER A 36 2.98 -11.39 -12.18
CA SER A 36 4.37 -10.93 -12.11
C SER A 36 4.91 -10.45 -13.46
N ARG A 37 4.20 -10.73 -14.56
CA ARG A 37 4.52 -10.23 -15.90
C ARG A 37 4.18 -8.75 -16.10
N ASP A 38 3.34 -8.17 -15.24
CA ASP A 38 3.05 -6.72 -15.21
C ASP A 38 3.63 -6.09 -13.91
N PRO A 39 4.91 -5.66 -13.94
CA PRO A 39 5.55 -5.08 -12.75
C PRO A 39 4.92 -3.74 -12.33
N VAL A 40 4.26 -3.02 -13.23
CA VAL A 40 3.62 -1.74 -12.92
C VAL A 40 2.37 -1.99 -12.09
N GLN A 41 1.50 -2.89 -12.54
CA GLN A 41 0.30 -3.27 -11.79
C GLN A 41 0.67 -3.88 -10.43
N LEU A 42 1.69 -4.73 -10.39
CA LEU A 42 2.17 -5.33 -9.15
C LEU A 42 2.67 -4.28 -8.16
N ASN A 43 3.47 -3.30 -8.63
CA ASN A 43 3.96 -2.23 -7.78
C ASN A 43 2.83 -1.33 -7.26
N LEU A 44 1.84 -1.00 -8.09
CA LEU A 44 0.67 -0.23 -7.67
C LEU A 44 -0.12 -0.94 -6.56
N LEU A 45 -0.29 -2.26 -6.68
CA LEU A 45 -0.93 -3.07 -5.65
C LEU A 45 -0.10 -3.09 -4.36
N TYR A 46 1.21 -3.31 -4.47
CA TYR A 46 2.14 -3.31 -3.33
C TYR A 46 2.06 -2.01 -2.53
N VAL A 47 2.20 -0.85 -3.19
CA VAL A 47 2.16 0.47 -2.53
C VAL A 47 0.82 0.68 -1.81
N GLN A 48 -0.30 0.29 -2.42
CA GLN A 48 -1.62 0.43 -1.82
C GLN A 48 -1.80 -0.45 -0.57
N CYS A 49 -1.37 -1.71 -0.64
CA CYS A 49 -1.47 -2.65 0.47
C CYS A 49 -0.56 -2.22 1.64
N ARG A 50 0.70 -1.85 1.34
CA ARG A 50 1.67 -1.34 2.32
C ARG A 50 1.11 -0.11 3.05
N ASP A 51 0.66 0.90 2.30
CA ASP A 51 0.08 2.12 2.89
C ASP A 51 -1.21 1.82 3.68
N GLY A 52 -1.97 0.80 3.27
CA GLY A 52 -3.14 0.30 4.00
C GLY A 52 -2.78 -0.22 5.39
N VAL A 53 -1.72 -1.03 5.49
CA VAL A 53 -1.22 -1.57 6.75
C VAL A 53 -0.63 -0.45 7.63
N LEU A 54 0.24 0.40 7.08
CA LEU A 54 0.91 1.48 7.82
C LEU A 54 -0.04 2.54 8.38
N ARG A 55 -1.18 2.77 7.71
CA ARG A 55 -2.22 3.72 8.15
C ARG A 55 -3.32 3.06 8.99
N SER A 56 -3.15 1.82 9.41
CA SER A 56 -4.13 1.03 10.18
C SER A 56 -5.49 0.86 9.49
N LEU A 57 -5.51 0.89 8.15
CA LEU A 57 -6.71 0.61 7.35
C LEU A 57 -6.88 -0.90 7.14
N HIS A 58 -5.77 -1.63 7.15
CA HIS A 58 -5.71 -3.09 7.17
C HIS A 58 -5.07 -3.52 8.49
N PRO A 59 -5.84 -3.67 9.58
CA PRO A 59 -5.30 -4.11 10.86
C PRO A 59 -4.74 -5.52 10.73
N VAL A 60 -3.51 -5.71 11.21
CA VAL A 60 -2.78 -6.99 11.21
C VAL A 60 -2.19 -7.25 12.60
N THR A 61 -1.84 -8.51 12.90
CA THR A 61 -1.14 -8.83 14.15
C THR A 61 0.31 -8.35 14.10
N LYS A 62 0.99 -8.31 15.26
CA LYS A 62 2.41 -7.92 15.35
C LYS A 62 3.28 -8.81 14.47
N GLU A 63 3.00 -10.11 14.46
CA GLU A 63 3.76 -11.12 13.73
C GLU A 63 3.66 -10.88 12.22
N ILE A 64 2.44 -10.67 11.71
CA ILE A 64 2.19 -10.35 10.30
C ILE A 64 2.85 -9.01 9.93
N ALA A 65 2.76 -8.00 10.81
CA ALA A 65 3.41 -6.71 10.56
C ALA A 65 4.94 -6.86 10.42
N CYS A 66 5.57 -7.70 11.26
CA CYS A 66 7.00 -8.01 11.17
C CYS A 66 7.35 -8.72 9.86
N GLU A 67 6.56 -9.72 9.44
CA GLU A 67 6.77 -10.44 8.18
C GLU A 67 6.66 -9.51 6.96
N LEU A 68 5.62 -8.66 6.93
CA LEU A 68 5.45 -7.66 5.88
C LEU A 68 6.60 -6.63 5.88
N GLY A 69 7.08 -6.23 7.05
CA GLY A 69 8.25 -5.38 7.20
C GLY A 69 9.52 -6.02 6.64
N ALA A 70 9.73 -7.31 6.88
CA ALA A 70 10.85 -8.05 6.30
C ALA A 70 10.79 -8.10 4.76
N LEU A 71 9.60 -8.34 4.19
CA LEU A 71 9.40 -8.29 2.74
C LEU A 71 9.66 -6.89 2.19
N GLN A 72 9.21 -5.83 2.87
CA GLN A 72 9.50 -4.45 2.49
C GLN A 72 11.01 -4.17 2.49
N CYS A 73 11.74 -4.63 3.50
CA CYS A 73 13.20 -4.50 3.55
C CYS A 73 13.88 -5.21 2.36
N GLN A 74 13.41 -6.40 1.99
CA GLN A 74 13.93 -7.11 0.82
C GLN A 74 13.67 -6.33 -0.49
N ILE A 75 12.51 -5.69 -0.62
CA ILE A 75 12.15 -4.88 -1.79
C ILE A 75 13.01 -3.60 -1.86
N GLU A 76 13.25 -2.94 -0.72
CA GLU A 76 13.96 -1.66 -0.66
C GLU A 76 15.49 -1.80 -0.67
N TYR A 77 16.02 -2.81 0.02
CA TYR A 77 17.45 -2.96 0.28
C TYR A 77 18.08 -4.21 -0.35
N GLY A 78 17.27 -5.11 -0.91
CA GLY A 78 17.75 -6.40 -1.44
C GLY A 78 18.11 -7.37 -0.32
N ASP A 79 18.98 -8.33 -0.65
CA ASP A 79 19.36 -9.42 0.26
C ASP A 79 20.02 -8.89 1.53
N PHE A 80 19.62 -9.46 2.67
CA PHE A 80 20.22 -9.13 3.95
C PHE A 80 21.71 -9.56 3.96
N PRO A 81 22.65 -8.65 4.24
CA PRO A 81 24.07 -8.98 4.21
C PRO A 81 24.41 -9.98 5.31
N GLU A 82 25.09 -11.08 4.95
CA GLU A 82 25.47 -12.17 5.88
C GLU A 82 26.27 -11.68 7.09
N ASN A 83 26.93 -10.52 6.96
CA ASN A 83 27.85 -9.97 7.94
C ASN A 83 27.20 -8.99 8.95
N LYS A 84 25.87 -8.84 8.95
CA LYS A 84 25.15 -8.03 9.95
C LYS A 84 24.52 -8.90 11.03
N PRO A 85 24.54 -8.46 12.31
CA PRO A 85 23.86 -9.18 13.39
C PRO A 85 22.36 -9.25 13.09
N LYS A 86 21.78 -10.45 13.22
CA LYS A 86 20.33 -10.65 13.16
C LYS A 86 19.72 -9.98 14.40
N PHE A 87 18.84 -9.01 14.20
CA PHE A 87 18.08 -8.41 15.30
C PHE A 87 16.99 -9.40 15.72
N TYR A 88 17.04 -9.83 16.97
CA TYR A 88 15.97 -10.60 17.60
C TYR A 88 15.00 -9.62 18.25
N ILE A 89 13.73 -9.71 17.89
CA ILE A 89 12.67 -8.93 18.53
C ILE A 89 12.09 -9.82 19.63
N GLU A 90 12.17 -9.39 20.89
CA GLU A 90 11.44 -10.00 22.01
C GLU A 90 9.92 -9.78 21.91
#